data_AF-A0A6A0A1P6-F1
#
_entry.id   AF-A0A6A0A1P6-F1
#
_cell.length_a   1.000
_cell.length_b   1.000
_cell.length_c   1.000
_cell.angle_alpha   90.00
_cell.angle_beta   90.00
_cell.angle_gamma   90.00
#
_symmetry.space_group_name_H-M   'P 1'
#
loop_
_entity.id
_entity.type
_entity.pdbx_description
1 polymer ?
#
loop_
_entity_poly.entity_id
_entity_poly.type
_entity_poly.pdbx_seq_one_letter_code
_entity_poly.pdbx_strand_id
1 'polypeptide(L)'
;MGGVAGSGITYGYKVAGDGGWETGLRWYPQRVLVDPYAPLLSGRRVFGQRDPVEQFRPKEGSQFLGTFDFDSPAFDWGPGEASRSRHALKDLVIYEMPVRSFTASPSSQLPEGQRGTFLGLANKV
;
A
#
# COMPACT_ATOMS: atom_id res chain seq x y z
N MET A 1 2.31 33.37 -6.55
CA MET A 1 1.95 32.33 -5.55
C MET A 1 2.48 31.01 -6.08
N GLY A 2 3.45 30.39 -5.40
CA GLY A 2 3.99 29.10 -5.82
C GLY A 2 2.94 28.01 -5.58
N GLY A 3 2.46 27.38 -6.65
CA GLY A 3 1.55 26.25 -6.55
C GLY A 3 2.24 25.06 -5.87
N VAL A 4 1.47 24.32 -5.08
CA VAL A 4 1.89 23.00 -4.57
C VAL A 4 2.16 22.10 -5.79
N ALA A 5 3.26 21.36 -5.78
CA ALA A 5 3.64 20.50 -6.90
C ALA A 5 2.50 19.52 -7.25
N GLY A 6 2.17 19.38 -8.54
CA GLY A 6 1.08 18.51 -8.97
C GLY A 6 1.42 17.01 -8.92
N SER A 7 2.67 16.63 -8.67
CA SER A 7 3.10 15.23 -8.62
C SER A 7 4.38 15.07 -7.78
N GLY A 8 4.70 13.83 -7.40
CA GLY A 8 5.94 13.51 -6.67
C GLY A 8 5.99 14.01 -5.21
N ILE A 9 4.86 14.44 -4.65
CA ILE A 9 4.79 14.88 -3.25
C ILE A 9 4.89 13.68 -2.32
N THR A 10 5.79 13.78 -1.35
CA THR A 10 5.84 12.86 -0.22
C THR A 10 5.74 13.64 1.08
N TYR A 11 5.13 13.04 2.10
CA TYR A 11 4.92 13.68 3.39
C TYR A 11 5.01 12.68 4.55
N GLY A 12 5.15 13.22 5.75
CA GLY A 12 5.15 12.47 6.99
C GLY A 12 5.12 13.41 8.20
N TYR A 13 4.91 12.85 9.38
CA TYR A 13 4.75 13.63 10.61
C TYR A 13 5.89 13.41 11.58
N LYS A 14 6.29 14.47 12.30
CA LYS A 14 7.10 14.35 13.51
C LYS A 14 6.23 14.79 14.67
N VAL A 15 6.05 13.90 15.65
CA VAL A 15 5.17 14.17 16.78
C VAL A 15 6.02 14.22 18.04
N ALA A 16 5.96 15.37 18.71
CA ALA A 16 6.58 15.59 20.01
C ALA A 16 5.50 15.55 21.08
N GLY A 17 5.89 15.16 22.29
CA GLY A 17 5.03 15.16 23.46
C GLY A 17 5.83 14.77 24.69
N ASP A 18 5.25 15.04 25.86
CA ASP A 18 5.85 14.72 27.14
C ASP A 18 5.61 13.26 27.50
N GLY A 19 6.65 12.60 28.03
CA GLY A 19 6.62 11.18 28.38
C GLY A 19 8.02 10.59 28.48
N GLY A 20 8.09 9.29 28.74
CA GLY A 20 9.35 8.56 28.87
C GLY A 20 9.11 7.07 29.08
N TRP A 21 10.18 6.29 29.25
CA TRP A 21 10.09 4.83 29.30
C TRP A 21 9.19 4.34 30.45
N GLU A 22 9.15 5.14 31.51
CA GLU A 22 8.39 4.98 32.74
C GLU A 22 6.90 5.34 32.66
N THR A 23 6.46 6.19 31.72
CA THR A 23 5.06 6.67 31.67
C THR A 23 4.18 5.97 30.63
N GLY A 24 4.72 4.98 29.90
CA GLY A 24 4.04 4.29 28.79
C GLY A 24 3.83 5.14 27.52
N LEU A 25 3.95 6.46 27.62
CA LEU A 25 3.90 7.38 26.49
C LEU A 25 5.22 7.31 25.70
N ARG A 26 5.14 7.04 24.40
CA ARG A 26 6.29 6.79 23.52
C ARG A 26 6.38 7.81 22.39
N TRP A 27 6.60 9.07 22.76
CA TRP A 27 6.88 10.13 21.80
C TRP A 27 8.31 10.03 21.28
N TYR A 28 8.51 10.18 19.96
CA TYR A 28 9.84 10.11 19.37
C TYR A 28 10.01 11.06 18.18
N PRO A 29 10.24 12.37 18.42
CA PRO A 29 10.24 13.40 17.39
C PRO A 29 11.40 13.29 16.38
N GLN A 30 12.42 12.48 16.69
CA GLN A 30 13.53 12.21 15.78
C GLN A 30 13.11 11.32 14.61
N ARG A 31 12.01 10.57 14.72
CA ARG A 31 11.47 9.72 13.66
C ARG A 31 10.36 10.43 12.90
N VAL A 32 10.38 10.26 11.59
CA VAL A 32 9.23 10.58 10.74
C VAL A 32 8.25 9.41 10.81
N LEU A 33 7.01 9.71 11.15
CA LEU A 33 5.88 8.80 11.21
C LEU A 33 5.09 8.90 9.89
N VAL A 34 4.58 7.74 9.48
CA VAL A 34 3.62 7.63 8.39
C VAL A 34 2.27 8.12 8.88
N ASP A 35 1.56 8.85 8.03
CA ASP A 35 0.15 9.17 8.26
C ASP A 35 -0.68 7.87 8.26
N PRO A 36 -1.38 7.52 9.35
CA PRO A 36 -2.22 6.32 9.37
C PRO A 36 -3.36 6.35 8.34
N TYR A 37 -3.67 7.52 7.77
CA TYR A 37 -4.65 7.70 6.70
C TYR A 37 -4.02 7.92 5.32
N ALA A 38 -2.70 7.77 5.16
CA ALA A 38 -2.06 7.89 3.85
C ALA A 38 -2.70 6.91 2.85
N PRO A 39 -3.24 7.39 1.71
CA PRO A 39 -3.85 6.51 0.72
C PRO A 39 -2.79 5.71 -0.04
N LEU A 40 -1.56 6.23 -0.16
CA LEU A 40 -0.43 5.59 -0.80
C LEU A 40 0.84 5.80 0.01
N LEU A 41 1.78 4.84 -0.08
CA LEU A 41 3.08 4.90 0.55
C LEU A 41 4.20 4.88 -0.51
N SER A 42 5.19 5.74 -0.30
CA SER A 42 6.45 5.74 -1.05
C SER A 42 7.50 4.88 -0.34
N GLY A 43 8.45 4.33 -1.10
CA GLY A 43 9.60 3.59 -0.57
C GLY A 43 9.57 2.07 -0.75
N ARG A 44 8.55 1.48 -1.40
CA ARG A 44 8.60 0.06 -1.81
C ARG A 44 7.63 -0.28 -2.93
N ARG A 45 7.98 0.12 -4.16
CA ARG A 45 7.13 -0.08 -5.35
C ARG A 45 7.14 -1.53 -5.87
N VAL A 46 8.24 -2.25 -5.70
CA VAL A 46 8.40 -3.62 -6.19
C VAL A 46 8.60 -4.57 -5.02
N PHE A 47 7.80 -5.63 -4.96
CA PHE A 47 7.89 -6.61 -3.88
C PHE A 47 9.27 -7.25 -3.80
N GLY A 48 9.82 -7.34 -2.59
CA GLY A 48 11.13 -7.98 -2.34
C GLY A 48 12.32 -7.15 -2.80
N GLN A 49 12.11 -5.99 -3.43
CA GLN A 49 13.16 -5.06 -3.83
C GLN A 49 13.09 -3.81 -2.94
N ARG A 50 14.24 -3.39 -2.43
CA ARG A 50 14.35 -2.14 -1.67
C ARG A 50 14.43 -0.98 -2.62
N ASP A 51 13.64 0.06 -2.34
CA ASP A 51 13.69 1.30 -3.11
C ASP A 51 14.78 2.22 -2.52
N PRO A 52 15.57 2.94 -3.33
CA PRO A 52 16.50 3.95 -2.81
C PRO A 52 15.81 4.99 -1.89
N VAL A 53 14.54 5.30 -2.14
CA VAL A 53 13.73 6.23 -1.33
C VAL A 53 13.40 5.66 0.05
N GLU A 54 13.45 4.32 0.24
CA GLU A 54 13.19 3.63 1.52
C GLU A 54 14.19 4.03 2.62
N GLN A 55 15.38 4.53 2.25
CA GLN A 55 16.45 4.96 3.16
C GLN A 55 16.73 3.98 4.31
N PHE A 56 16.66 2.66 4.03
CA PHE A 56 16.80 1.62 5.05
C PHE A 56 18.13 1.72 5.79
N ARG A 57 18.07 1.68 7.13
CA ARG A 57 19.26 1.60 8.00
C ARG A 57 19.15 0.42 8.96
N PRO A 58 20.19 -0.41 9.15
CA PRO A 58 20.09 -1.64 9.95
C PRO A 58 19.51 -1.51 11.36
N LYS A 59 19.76 -0.38 12.05
CA LYS A 59 19.24 -0.12 13.42
C LYS A 59 17.97 0.72 13.45
N GLU A 60 17.61 1.35 12.33
CA GLU A 60 16.46 2.24 12.25
C GLU A 60 15.30 1.62 11.44
N GLY A 61 15.58 0.66 10.58
CA GLY A 61 14.60 0.08 9.66
C GLY A 61 14.38 0.97 8.44
N SER A 62 13.25 0.75 7.77
CA SER A 62 12.82 1.45 6.57
C SER A 62 12.08 2.74 6.93
N GLN A 63 12.27 3.78 6.14
CA GLN A 63 11.47 4.99 6.19
C GLN A 63 10.46 4.97 5.04
N PHE A 64 9.18 4.94 5.39
CA PHE A 64 8.08 5.12 4.44
C PHE A 64 7.50 6.51 4.61
N LEU A 65 7.01 7.07 3.51
CA LEU A 65 6.36 8.38 3.49
C LEU A 65 5.00 8.24 2.83
N GLY A 66 4.02 9.01 3.31
CA GLY A 66 2.74 9.14 2.63
C GLY A 66 2.91 9.86 1.30
N THR A 67 2.06 9.54 0.33
CA THR A 67 1.99 10.21 -0.96
C THR A 67 0.56 10.16 -1.50
N PHE A 68 0.33 10.83 -2.62
CA PHE A 68 -0.94 10.87 -3.33
C PHE A 68 -0.67 10.67 -4.82
N ASP A 69 -1.64 10.06 -5.49
CA ASP A 69 -1.71 10.02 -6.94
C ASP A 69 -2.67 11.12 -7.39
N PHE A 70 -2.11 12.18 -7.96
CA PHE A 70 -2.88 13.32 -8.49
C PHE A 70 -3.14 13.19 -10.00
N ASP A 71 -2.48 12.23 -10.66
CA ASP A 71 -2.52 12.07 -12.10
C ASP A 71 -3.63 11.08 -12.50
N SER A 72 -3.92 10.09 -11.65
CA SER A 72 -4.98 9.12 -11.91
C SER A 72 -6.37 9.77 -11.84
N PRO A 73 -7.23 9.54 -12.87
CA PRO A 73 -8.62 9.97 -12.79
C PRO A 73 -9.36 9.17 -11.71
N ALA A 74 -10.50 9.70 -11.28
CA ALA A 74 -11.42 8.94 -10.44
C ALA A 74 -11.78 7.62 -11.14
N PHE A 75 -11.72 6.51 -10.39
CA PHE A 75 -12.06 5.20 -10.92
C PHE A 75 -13.57 5.11 -11.22
N ASP A 76 -13.92 4.81 -12.47
CA ASP A 76 -15.30 4.55 -12.87
C ASP A 76 -15.66 3.09 -12.61
N TRP A 77 -16.57 2.88 -11.66
CA TRP A 77 -17.08 1.55 -11.30
C TRP A 77 -18.14 1.02 -12.28
N GLY A 78 -18.59 1.85 -13.25
CA GLY A 78 -19.68 1.53 -14.15
C GLY A 78 -21.08 1.60 -13.50
N PRO A 79 -22.15 1.42 -14.29
CA PRO A 79 -23.52 1.50 -13.79
C PRO A 79 -23.93 0.27 -12.96
N GLY A 80 -24.40 0.52 -11.74
CA GLY A 80 -25.11 -0.45 -10.89
C GLY A 80 -24.23 -1.28 -9.95
N GLU A 81 -24.90 -2.00 -9.04
CA GLU A 81 -24.42 -2.99 -8.07
C GLU A 81 -23.57 -4.16 -8.65
N ALA A 82 -22.90 -3.98 -9.78
CA ALA A 82 -22.29 -5.03 -10.59
C ALA A 82 -21.19 -5.85 -9.90
N SER A 83 -20.72 -5.45 -8.71
CA SER A 83 -19.62 -6.11 -8.00
C SER A 83 -20.04 -6.94 -6.78
N ARG A 84 -21.28 -6.83 -6.28
CA ARG A 84 -21.67 -7.59 -5.08
C ARG A 84 -22.18 -8.97 -5.47
N SER A 85 -21.53 -9.99 -4.94
CA SER A 85 -22.05 -11.36 -4.95
C SER A 85 -23.49 -11.36 -4.42
N ARG A 86 -24.41 -11.94 -5.21
CA ARG A 86 -25.83 -12.08 -4.84
C ARG A 86 -26.12 -13.43 -4.18
N HIS A 87 -25.10 -14.24 -3.92
CA HIS A 87 -25.25 -15.52 -3.27
C HIS A 87 -25.73 -15.31 -1.83
N ALA A 88 -26.75 -16.06 -1.42
CA ALA A 88 -27.15 -16.07 -0.01
C ALA A 88 -26.02 -16.65 0.83
N LEU A 89 -25.89 -16.21 2.09
CA LEU A 89 -24.79 -16.64 2.97
C LEU A 89 -24.68 -18.17 3.09
N LYS A 90 -25.81 -18.88 3.09
CA LYS A 90 -25.87 -20.35 3.16
C LYS A 90 -25.29 -21.05 1.94
N ASP A 91 -25.18 -20.35 0.82
CA ASP A 91 -24.72 -20.87 -0.47
C ASP A 91 -23.27 -20.43 -0.77
N LEU A 92 -22.63 -19.68 0.14
CA LEU A 92 -21.26 -19.22 -0.04
C LEU A 92 -20.24 -20.33 0.20
N VAL A 93 -19.29 -20.46 -0.73
CA VAL A 93 -18.03 -21.17 -0.53
C VAL A 93 -16.91 -20.13 -0.54
N ILE A 94 -16.19 -20.00 0.58
CA ILE A 94 -15.11 -19.02 0.72
C ILE A 94 -13.78 -19.67 0.30
N TYR A 95 -13.08 -19.02 -0.62
CA TYR A 95 -11.75 -19.42 -1.06
C TYR A 95 -10.70 -18.46 -0.49
N GLU A 96 -9.99 -18.90 0.54
CA GLU A 96 -8.86 -18.14 1.09
C GLU A 96 -7.62 -18.34 0.22
N MET A 97 -7.05 -17.24 -0.28
CA MET A 97 -5.83 -17.30 -1.08
C MET A 97 -4.93 -16.07 -0.91
N PRO A 98 -3.60 -16.24 -0.87
CA PRO A 98 -2.68 -15.12 -0.96
C PRO A 98 -2.56 -14.62 -2.41
N VAL A 99 -2.81 -13.33 -2.64
CA VAL A 99 -2.72 -12.68 -3.97
C VAL A 99 -1.41 -13.03 -4.69
N ARG A 100 -0.28 -12.94 -3.97
CA ARG A 100 1.04 -13.20 -4.54
C ARG A 100 1.20 -14.67 -4.96
N SER A 101 1.04 -15.58 -4.00
CA SER A 101 1.35 -16.99 -4.20
C SER A 101 0.42 -17.64 -5.23
N PHE A 102 -0.81 -17.15 -5.38
CA PHE A 102 -1.79 -17.69 -6.31
C PHE A 102 -1.33 -17.65 -7.78
N THR A 103 -0.60 -16.59 -8.17
CA THR A 103 -0.16 -16.41 -9.57
C THR A 103 1.35 -16.23 -9.74
N ALA A 104 2.16 -16.35 -8.67
CA ALA A 104 3.61 -16.14 -8.75
C ALA A 104 4.35 -17.14 -9.66
N SER A 105 3.89 -18.38 -9.74
CA SER A 105 4.53 -19.44 -10.52
C SER A 105 4.43 -19.19 -12.03
N PRO A 106 5.44 -19.56 -12.85
CA PRO A 106 5.30 -19.62 -14.30
C PRO A 106 4.14 -20.48 -14.79
N SER A 107 3.72 -21.49 -14.00
CA SER A 107 2.55 -22.31 -14.31
C SER A 107 1.22 -21.54 -14.27
N SER A 108 1.21 -20.31 -13.75
CA SER A 108 0.05 -19.41 -13.88
C SER A 108 -0.25 -19.04 -15.33
N GLN A 109 0.73 -19.19 -16.23
CA GLN A 109 0.68 -18.81 -17.65
C GLN A 109 0.48 -17.31 -17.89
N LEU A 110 0.74 -16.47 -16.88
CA LEU A 110 0.70 -15.01 -17.00
C LEU A 110 2.06 -14.43 -17.42
N PRO A 111 2.08 -13.22 -18.03
CA PRO A 111 3.31 -12.46 -18.25
C PRO A 111 4.06 -12.23 -16.93
N GLU A 112 5.39 -12.23 -16.97
CA GLU A 112 6.23 -12.12 -15.77
C GLU A 112 5.88 -10.92 -14.89
N GLY A 113 5.63 -9.75 -15.48
CA GLY A 113 5.27 -8.52 -14.75
C GLY A 113 3.89 -8.53 -14.09
N GLN A 114 3.03 -9.52 -14.38
CA GLN A 114 1.71 -9.64 -13.77
C GLN A 114 1.65 -10.72 -12.68
N ARG A 115 2.61 -11.64 -12.66
CA ARG A 115 2.61 -12.77 -11.71
C ARG A 115 2.67 -12.27 -10.26
N GLY A 116 1.76 -12.77 -9.43
CA GLY A 116 1.67 -12.43 -8.01
C GLY A 116 1.27 -10.99 -7.73
N THR A 117 0.52 -10.36 -8.64
CA THR A 117 -0.02 -9.00 -8.51
C THR A 117 -1.55 -9.02 -8.49
N PHE A 118 -2.19 -7.91 -8.08
CA PHE A 118 -3.64 -7.77 -8.18
C PHE A 118 -4.14 -7.88 -9.64
N LEU A 119 -3.41 -7.33 -10.61
CA LEU A 119 -3.74 -7.45 -12.04
C LEU A 119 -3.64 -8.90 -12.51
N GLY A 120 -2.58 -9.61 -12.11
CA GLY A 120 -2.43 -11.03 -12.46
C GLY A 120 -3.53 -11.89 -11.85
N LEU A 121 -3.97 -11.58 -10.63
CA LEU A 121 -5.12 -12.24 -10.04
C LEU A 121 -6.39 -12.00 -10.87
N ALA A 122 -6.70 -10.74 -11.20
CA ALA A 122 -7.88 -10.39 -11.99
C ALA A 122 -7.88 -11.06 -13.39
N ASN A 123 -6.71 -11.23 -14.01
CA ASN A 123 -6.58 -11.89 -15.30
C ASN A 123 -6.65 -13.42 -15.22
N LYS A 124 -6.48 -14.00 -14.03
CA LYS A 124 -6.46 -15.47 -13.84
C LYS A 124 -7.85 -16.03 -13.53
N VAL A 125 -8.71 -15.23 -12.89
CA VAL A 125 -10.04 -15.62 -12.40
C VAL A 125 -11.13 -15.36 -13.43
#